data_AF-A0A8J7ABZ4-F1
#
_entry.id   AF-A0A8J7ABZ4-F1
#
_cell.length_a   1.000
_cell.length_b   1.000
_cell.length_c   1.000
_cell.angle_alpha   90.00
_cell.angle_beta   90.00
_cell.angle_gamma   90.00
#
_symmetry.space_group_name_H-M   'P 1'
#
loop_
_entity.id
_entity.type
_entity.pdbx_description
1 polymer ?
#
loop_
_entity_poly.entity_id
_entity_poly.type
_entity_poly.pdbx_seq_one_letter_code
_entity_poly.pdbx_strand_id
1 'polypeptide(L)'
;MRENFTAEEWSMLIQAPMQAVMGICLADRVDPVSFLQEVKSGIAIVSEETQRLDVGGGLTPALLGGLAELDAADPLAGEQLLLKKQFELLGLIQTFKTSKEGRDYAIAHLQKVAVILDTKVTGVQASEFKQWLMAVATKVAEAHREGGIMGIGASRVSDKENDMLKKMSASLGL
;
A
#
# COMPACT_ATOMS: atom_id res chain seq x y z
N MET A 1 -2.45 -22.72 -1.22
CA MET A 1 -1.93 -21.48 -0.56
C MET A 1 -3.07 -20.56 -0.16
N ARG A 2 -3.95 -20.13 -1.08
CA ARG A 2 -5.18 -19.39 -0.75
C ARG A 2 -6.10 -20.15 0.23
N GLU A 3 -6.21 -21.47 0.07
CA GLU A 3 -7.02 -22.36 0.92
C GLU A 3 -6.60 -22.38 2.41
N ASN A 4 -5.41 -21.87 2.75
CA ASN A 4 -4.94 -21.80 4.13
C ASN A 4 -5.54 -20.59 4.89
N PHE A 5 -6.26 -19.72 4.19
CA PHE A 5 -6.83 -18.48 4.71
C PHE A 5 -8.35 -18.50 4.59
N THR A 6 -9.04 -17.86 5.53
CA THR A 6 -10.46 -17.53 5.32
C THR A 6 -10.59 -16.47 4.22
N ALA A 7 -11.82 -16.28 3.72
CA ALA A 7 -12.08 -15.24 2.72
C ALA A 7 -11.73 -13.84 3.25
N GLU A 8 -12.00 -13.59 4.53
CA GLU A 8 -11.72 -12.32 5.21
C GLU A 8 -10.22 -12.13 5.42
N GLU A 9 -9.50 -13.17 5.88
CA GLU A 9 -8.04 -13.13 6.02
C GLU A 9 -7.37 -12.87 4.67
N TRP A 10 -7.78 -13.59 3.63
CA TRP A 10 -7.25 -13.39 2.28
C TRP A 10 -7.50 -11.97 1.78
N SER A 11 -8.73 -11.46 1.95
CA SER A 11 -9.12 -10.09 1.61
C SER A 11 -8.26 -9.05 2.34
N MET A 12 -7.96 -9.29 3.61
CA MET A 12 -7.10 -8.40 4.40
C MET A 12 -5.67 -8.33 3.87
N LEU A 13 -5.10 -9.47 3.47
CA LEU A 13 -3.75 -9.55 2.91
C LEU A 13 -3.66 -8.82 1.56
N ILE A 14 -4.60 -9.06 0.65
CA ILE A 14 -4.59 -8.40 -0.67
C ILE A 14 -4.85 -6.89 -0.58
N GLN A 15 -5.58 -6.41 0.42
CA GLN A 15 -5.81 -4.97 0.61
C GLN A 15 -4.61 -4.22 1.21
N ALA A 16 -3.65 -4.93 1.80
CA ALA A 16 -2.51 -4.34 2.52
C ALA A 16 -1.70 -3.30 1.72
N PRO A 17 -1.43 -3.46 0.41
CA PRO A 17 -0.70 -2.47 -0.38
C PRO A 17 -1.42 -1.13 -0.47
N MET A 18 -2.74 -1.14 -0.67
CA MET A 18 -3.53 0.09 -0.70
C MET A 18 -3.56 0.79 0.66
N GLN A 19 -3.53 0.03 1.76
CA GLN A 19 -3.42 0.60 3.11
C GLN A 19 -2.04 1.25 3.34
N ALA A 20 -0.97 0.66 2.80
CA ALA A 20 0.35 1.28 2.82
C ALA A 20 0.36 2.60 2.01
N VAL A 21 -0.21 2.62 0.79
CA VAL A 21 -0.36 3.85 -0.01
C VAL A 21 -1.11 4.92 0.78
N MET A 22 -2.26 4.58 1.36
CA MET A 22 -3.07 5.51 2.15
C MET A 22 -2.29 6.10 3.32
N GLY A 23 -1.58 5.24 4.06
CA GLY A 23 -0.82 5.65 5.23
C GLY A 23 0.26 6.68 4.88
N ILE A 24 0.98 6.48 3.77
CA ILE A 24 2.00 7.41 3.28
C ILE A 24 1.38 8.71 2.77
N CYS A 25 0.35 8.67 1.91
CA CYS A 25 -0.30 9.88 1.39
C CYS A 25 -0.94 10.74 2.50
N LEU A 26 -1.36 10.13 3.60
CA LEU A 26 -1.88 10.85 4.77
C LEU A 26 -0.80 11.32 5.75
N ALA A 27 0.46 10.89 5.60
CA ALA A 27 1.57 11.26 6.48
C ALA A 27 1.85 12.76 6.42
N ASP A 28 1.90 13.32 5.21
CA ASP A 28 2.23 14.73 4.98
C ASP A 28 1.30 15.40 3.97
N ARG A 29 -0.02 15.27 4.20
CA ARG A 29 -1.02 15.97 3.39
C ARG A 29 -0.91 17.49 3.59
N VAL A 30 -0.21 18.17 2.70
CA VAL A 30 -0.02 19.63 2.72
C VAL A 30 -1.12 20.35 1.94
N ASP A 31 -1.39 19.93 0.70
CA ASP A 31 -2.43 20.53 -0.16
C ASP A 31 -3.24 19.50 -0.95
N PRO A 32 -4.48 19.83 -1.40
CA PRO A 32 -5.35 18.85 -2.05
C PRO A 32 -4.90 18.38 -3.44
N VAL A 33 -4.15 19.20 -4.19
CA VAL A 33 -3.74 18.87 -5.57
C VAL A 33 -2.57 17.91 -5.53
N SER A 34 -1.54 18.24 -4.75
CA SER A 34 -0.40 17.34 -4.55
C SER A 34 -0.88 16.02 -3.95
N PHE A 35 -1.76 16.05 -2.95
CA PHE A 35 -2.35 14.84 -2.39
C PHE A 35 -3.06 13.96 -3.44
N LEU A 36 -3.78 14.55 -4.40
CA LEU A 36 -4.44 13.77 -5.46
C LEU A 36 -3.41 13.09 -6.37
N GLN A 37 -2.29 13.77 -6.65
CA GLN A 37 -1.18 13.22 -7.42
C GLN A 37 -0.45 12.11 -6.65
N GLU A 38 -0.22 12.29 -5.35
CA GLU A 38 0.36 11.29 -4.44
C GLU A 38 -0.47 10.00 -4.46
N VAL A 39 -1.80 10.12 -4.31
CA VAL A 39 -2.71 8.97 -4.39
C VAL A 39 -2.63 8.29 -5.77
N LYS A 40 -2.61 9.06 -6.87
CA LYS A 40 -2.50 8.52 -8.23
C LYS A 40 -1.19 7.74 -8.40
N SER A 41 -0.06 8.33 -8.01
CA SER A 41 1.26 7.72 -8.11
C SER A 41 1.35 6.47 -7.25
N GLY A 42 0.82 6.50 -6.02
CA GLY A 42 0.82 5.33 -5.15
C GLY A 42 0.02 4.15 -5.71
N ILE A 43 -1.11 4.42 -6.35
CA ILE A 43 -1.91 3.38 -7.03
C ILE A 43 -1.16 2.83 -8.24
N ALA A 44 -0.54 3.69 -9.04
CA ALA A 44 0.28 3.26 -10.18
C ALA A 44 1.43 2.35 -9.73
N ILE A 45 2.14 2.72 -8.65
CA ILE A 45 3.23 1.92 -8.07
C ILE A 45 2.73 0.53 -7.66
N VAL A 46 1.61 0.43 -6.95
CA VAL A 46 1.06 -0.88 -6.57
C VAL A 46 0.66 -1.70 -7.79
N SER A 47 0.05 -1.06 -8.80
CA SER A 47 -0.30 -1.73 -10.06
C SER A 47 0.95 -2.28 -10.76
N GLU A 48 2.02 -1.49 -10.86
CA GLU A 48 3.29 -1.90 -11.45
C GLU A 48 3.94 -3.03 -10.66
N GLU A 49 4.04 -2.91 -9.33
CA GLU A 49 4.64 -3.95 -8.48
C GLU A 49 3.85 -5.26 -8.47
N THR A 50 2.54 -5.21 -8.70
CA THR A 50 1.69 -6.41 -8.81
C THR A 50 1.92 -7.15 -10.13
N GLN A 51 2.30 -6.44 -11.20
CA GLN A 51 2.59 -7.03 -12.51
C GLN A 51 4.01 -7.59 -12.65
N ARG A 52 4.85 -7.40 -11.62
CA ARG A 52 6.23 -7.89 -11.63
C ARG A 52 6.29 -9.41 -11.53
N LEU A 53 6.99 -10.02 -12.49
CA LEU A 53 7.16 -11.47 -12.61
C LEU A 53 8.38 -12.00 -11.85
N ASP A 54 9.23 -11.11 -11.33
CA ASP A 54 10.49 -11.45 -10.65
C ASP A 54 10.36 -11.55 -9.13
N VAL A 55 9.14 -11.50 -8.60
CA VAL A 55 8.89 -11.63 -7.17
C VAL A 55 9.07 -13.10 -6.77
N GLY A 56 10.17 -13.39 -6.08
CA GLY A 56 10.44 -14.72 -5.53
C GLY A 56 9.54 -15.05 -4.33
N GLY A 57 9.55 -16.32 -3.94
CA GLY A 57 8.84 -16.80 -2.75
C GLY A 57 7.55 -17.56 -3.06
N GLY A 58 6.90 -18.08 -2.01
CA GLY A 58 5.66 -18.84 -2.15
C GLY A 58 4.40 -17.97 -2.01
N LEU A 59 4.34 -17.18 -0.93
CA LEU A 59 3.14 -16.45 -0.56
C LEU A 59 2.96 -15.15 -1.34
N THR A 60 4.02 -14.35 -1.46
CA THR A 60 3.94 -13.05 -2.15
C THR A 60 3.40 -13.20 -3.57
N PRO A 61 3.92 -14.10 -4.43
CA PRO A 61 3.35 -14.25 -5.78
C PRO A 61 1.90 -14.72 -5.79
N ALA A 62 1.48 -15.53 -4.82
CA ALA A 62 0.08 -15.96 -4.69
C ALA A 62 -0.86 -14.78 -4.34
N LEU A 63 -0.41 -13.85 -3.48
CA LEU A 63 -1.16 -12.65 -3.14
C LEU A 63 -1.21 -11.65 -4.30
N LEU A 64 -0.11 -11.48 -5.04
CA LEU A 64 -0.08 -10.65 -6.25
C LEU A 64 -0.97 -11.24 -7.35
N GLY A 65 -0.95 -12.56 -7.53
CA GLY A 65 -1.87 -13.26 -8.42
C GLY A 65 -3.34 -13.02 -8.03
N GLY A 66 -3.67 -13.09 -6.74
CA GLY A 66 -5.01 -12.77 -6.24
C GLY A 66 -5.44 -11.33 -6.51
N LEU A 67 -4.52 -10.36 -6.43
CA LEU A 67 -4.79 -8.97 -6.83
C LEU A 67 -5.00 -8.84 -8.35
N ALA A 68 -4.15 -9.48 -9.15
CA ALA A 68 -4.27 -9.47 -10.61
C ALA A 68 -5.57 -10.14 -11.08
N GLU A 69 -6.02 -11.21 -10.42
CA GLU A 69 -7.32 -11.84 -10.68
C GLU A 69 -8.49 -10.90 -10.41
N LEU A 70 -8.43 -10.10 -9.34
CA LEU A 70 -9.47 -9.10 -9.03
C LEU A 70 -9.49 -7.99 -10.08
N ASP A 71 -8.31 -7.51 -10.49
CA ASP A 71 -8.20 -6.51 -11.54
C ASP A 71 -8.71 -7.02 -12.89
N ALA A 72 -8.41 -8.29 -13.22
CA ALA A 72 -8.89 -8.92 -14.45
C ALA A 72 -10.39 -9.22 -14.44
N ALA A 73 -10.99 -9.35 -13.25
CA ALA A 73 -12.43 -9.55 -13.08
C ALA A 73 -13.24 -8.23 -13.10
N ASP A 74 -12.57 -7.07 -12.98
CA ASP A 74 -13.22 -5.77 -13.07
C ASP A 74 -13.61 -5.47 -14.53
N PRO A 75 -14.81 -4.92 -14.80
CA PRO A 75 -15.19 -4.52 -16.16
C PRO A 75 -14.33 -3.38 -16.72
N LEU A 76 -13.63 -2.61 -15.88
CA LEU A 76 -12.70 -1.57 -16.29
C LEU A 76 -11.28 -2.11 -16.41
N ALA A 77 -10.49 -1.53 -17.31
CA ALA A 77 -9.10 -1.88 -17.51
C ALA A 77 -8.22 -0.64 -17.74
N GLY A 78 -6.91 -0.82 -17.64
CA GLY A 78 -5.93 0.24 -17.88
C GLY A 78 -6.19 1.48 -17.02
N GLU A 79 -6.14 2.66 -17.62
CA GLU A 79 -6.31 3.94 -16.92
C GLU A 79 -7.69 4.06 -16.22
N GLN A 80 -8.75 3.48 -16.78
CA GLN A 80 -10.09 3.54 -16.17
C GLN A 80 -10.15 2.75 -14.85
N LEU A 81 -9.47 1.61 -14.79
CA LEU A 81 -9.35 0.83 -13.56
C LEU A 81 -8.53 1.58 -12.51
N LEU A 82 -7.41 2.20 -12.91
CA LEU A 82 -6.60 3.01 -11.99
C LEU A 82 -7.41 4.21 -11.44
N LEU A 83 -8.21 4.85 -12.28
CA LEU A 83 -9.10 5.94 -11.88
C LEU A 83 -10.19 5.45 -10.91
N LYS A 84 -10.79 4.28 -11.14
CA LYS A 84 -11.75 3.66 -10.21
C LYS A 84 -11.11 3.42 -8.85
N LYS A 85 -9.93 2.79 -8.81
CA LYS A 85 -9.17 2.58 -7.56
C LYS A 85 -8.85 3.89 -6.84
N GLN A 86 -8.54 4.93 -7.60
CA GLN A 86 -8.32 6.28 -7.05
C GLN A 86 -9.57 6.80 -6.34
N PHE A 87 -10.74 6.71 -6.97
CA PHE A 87 -11.99 7.13 -6.35
C PHE A 87 -12.38 6.28 -5.15
N GLU A 88 -12.18 4.96 -5.19
CA GLU A 88 -12.44 4.06 -4.07
C GLU A 88 -11.56 4.43 -2.86
N LEU A 89 -10.27 4.67 -3.08
CA LEU A 89 -9.34 5.06 -2.02
C LEU A 89 -9.66 6.45 -1.46
N LEU A 90 -9.96 7.43 -2.32
CA LEU A 90 -10.40 8.75 -1.87
C LEU A 90 -11.71 8.69 -1.09
N GLY A 91 -12.66 7.86 -1.55
CA GLY A 91 -13.93 7.62 -0.86
C GLY A 91 -13.72 7.04 0.54
N LEU A 92 -12.81 6.06 0.69
CA LEU A 92 -12.40 5.54 2.00
C LEU A 92 -11.80 6.66 2.87
N ILE A 93 -10.86 7.44 2.33
CA ILE A 93 -10.20 8.51 3.08
C ILE A 93 -11.20 9.56 3.60
N GLN A 94 -12.24 9.88 2.82
CA GLN A 94 -13.29 10.82 3.22
C GLN A 94 -14.16 10.33 4.39
N THR A 95 -14.12 9.04 4.73
CA THR A 95 -14.82 8.51 5.91
C THR A 95 -14.16 8.91 7.23
N PHE A 96 -12.87 9.30 7.18
CA PHE A 96 -12.12 9.72 8.36
C PHE A 96 -12.28 11.22 8.61
N LYS A 97 -12.40 11.61 9.88
CA LYS A 97 -12.50 13.03 10.26
C LYS A 97 -11.16 13.74 10.17
N THR A 98 -10.07 13.00 10.33
CA THR A 98 -8.71 13.55 10.30
C THR A 98 -7.74 12.61 9.58
N SER A 99 -6.66 13.16 9.03
CA SER A 99 -5.56 12.35 8.46
C SER A 99 -4.96 11.40 9.49
N LYS A 100 -4.98 11.77 10.79
CA LYS A 100 -4.51 10.89 11.86
C LYS A 100 -5.36 9.62 11.96
N GLU A 101 -6.69 9.74 11.93
CA GLU A 101 -7.60 8.58 11.96
C GLU A 101 -7.34 7.63 10.79
N GLY A 102 -7.15 8.16 9.56
CA GLY A 102 -6.82 7.33 8.41
C GLY A 102 -5.44 6.65 8.50
N ARG A 103 -4.43 7.34 9.06
CA ARG A 103 -3.12 6.72 9.35
C ARG A 103 -3.22 5.63 10.40
N ASP A 104 -3.96 5.87 11.48
CA ASP A 104 -4.16 4.89 12.53
C ASP A 104 -4.92 3.66 12.00
N TYR A 105 -5.89 3.87 11.11
CA TYR A 105 -6.60 2.79 10.40
C TYR A 105 -5.64 1.94 9.55
N ALA A 106 -4.79 2.57 8.73
CA ALA A 106 -3.80 1.87 7.92
C ALA A 106 -2.82 1.06 8.80
N ILE A 107 -2.33 1.64 9.89
CA ILE A 107 -1.46 0.96 10.86
C ILE A 107 -2.15 -0.24 11.50
N ALA A 108 -3.39 -0.07 11.96
CA ALA A 108 -4.16 -1.17 12.55
C ALA A 108 -4.40 -2.30 11.54
N HIS A 109 -4.58 -1.99 10.26
CA HIS A 109 -4.67 -3.00 9.20
C HIS A 109 -3.36 -3.77 9.05
N LEU A 110 -2.22 -3.10 8.97
CA LEU A 110 -0.90 -3.74 8.84
C LEU A 110 -0.55 -4.61 10.06
N GLN A 111 -0.96 -4.22 11.26
CA GLN A 111 -0.82 -5.05 12.47
C GLN A 111 -1.59 -6.36 12.34
N LYS A 112 -2.84 -6.32 11.85
CA LYS A 112 -3.64 -7.54 11.64
C LYS A 112 -3.04 -8.41 10.55
N VAL A 113 -2.52 -7.81 9.47
CA VAL A 113 -1.77 -8.52 8.42
C VAL A 113 -0.57 -9.25 9.04
N ALA A 114 0.22 -8.59 9.89
CA ALA A 114 1.35 -9.21 10.57
C ALA A 114 0.93 -10.43 11.39
N VAL A 115 -0.14 -10.31 12.19
CA VAL A 115 -0.68 -11.41 13.00
C VAL A 115 -1.13 -12.59 12.14
N ILE A 116 -1.84 -12.34 11.02
CA ILE A 116 -2.28 -13.40 10.10
C ILE A 116 -1.06 -14.14 9.54
N LEU A 117 -0.06 -13.40 9.07
CA LEU A 117 1.14 -13.98 8.46
C LEU A 117 1.93 -14.81 9.48
N ASP A 118 2.19 -14.27 10.66
CA ASP A 118 2.98 -14.95 11.71
C ASP A 118 2.30 -16.22 12.24
N THR A 119 0.97 -16.32 12.07
CA THR A 119 0.18 -17.47 12.53
C THR A 119 0.01 -18.54 11.45
N LYS A 120 -0.14 -18.15 10.18
CA LYS A 120 -0.66 -19.04 9.13
C LYS A 120 0.39 -19.53 8.14
N VAL A 121 1.54 -18.87 8.07
CA VAL A 121 2.58 -19.19 7.10
C VAL A 121 3.94 -19.36 7.76
N THR A 122 4.92 -19.84 7.00
CA THR A 122 6.29 -19.93 7.49
C THR A 122 6.88 -18.54 7.75
N GLY A 123 7.81 -18.42 8.69
CA GLY A 123 8.49 -17.15 8.98
C GLY A 123 9.19 -16.54 7.76
N VAL A 124 9.68 -17.37 6.84
CA VAL A 124 10.26 -16.91 5.56
C VAL A 124 9.19 -16.24 4.69
N GLN A 125 8.06 -16.91 4.45
CA GLN A 125 6.95 -16.36 3.66
C GLN A 125 6.35 -15.09 4.27
N ALA A 126 6.20 -15.06 5.60
CA ALA A 126 5.74 -13.88 6.32
C ALA A 126 6.70 -12.72 6.11
N SER A 127 8.00 -12.95 6.31
CA SER A 127 9.05 -11.93 6.17
C SER A 127 9.13 -11.39 4.73
N GLU A 128 9.08 -12.27 3.73
CA GLU A 128 9.10 -11.88 2.30
C GLU A 128 7.94 -10.93 1.96
N PHE A 129 6.72 -11.26 2.36
CA PHE A 129 5.56 -10.41 2.06
C PHE A 129 5.58 -9.09 2.83
N LYS A 130 5.98 -9.12 4.12
CA LYS A 130 6.15 -7.91 4.94
C LYS A 130 7.20 -6.97 4.34
N GLN A 131 8.34 -7.51 3.89
CA GLN A 131 9.40 -6.73 3.24
C GLN A 131 8.93 -6.15 1.91
N TRP A 132 8.17 -6.92 1.12
CA TRP A 132 7.58 -6.42 -0.12
C TRP A 132 6.59 -5.26 0.14
N LEU A 133 5.72 -5.35 1.15
CA LEU A 133 4.85 -4.25 1.55
C LEU A 133 5.65 -2.99 1.96
N MET A 134 6.74 -3.17 2.69
CA MET A 134 7.62 -2.05 3.04
C MET A 134 8.30 -1.44 1.81
N ALA A 135 8.76 -2.26 0.86
CA ALA A 135 9.34 -1.77 -0.39
C ALA A 135 8.33 -0.94 -1.21
N VAL A 136 7.08 -1.39 -1.28
CA VAL A 136 5.98 -0.62 -1.89
C VAL A 136 5.80 0.72 -1.16
N ALA A 137 5.67 0.71 0.17
CA ALA A 137 5.48 1.93 0.96
C ALA A 137 6.64 2.93 0.76
N THR A 138 7.88 2.45 0.73
CA THR A 138 9.07 3.27 0.46
C THR A 138 9.02 3.87 -0.94
N LYS A 139 8.68 3.10 -1.98
CA LYS A 139 8.54 3.63 -3.34
C LYS A 139 7.49 4.72 -3.43
N VAL A 140 6.35 4.56 -2.75
CA VAL A 140 5.29 5.59 -2.70
C VAL A 140 5.84 6.88 -2.10
N ALA A 141 6.52 6.80 -0.95
CA ALA A 141 7.11 7.97 -0.29
C ALA A 141 8.20 8.64 -1.14
N GLU A 142 8.94 7.86 -1.94
CA GLU A 142 9.95 8.39 -2.85
C GLU A 142 9.36 9.01 -4.12
N ALA A 143 8.21 8.55 -4.62
CA ALA A 143 7.59 9.09 -5.83
C ALA A 143 7.07 10.52 -5.65
N HIS A 144 6.79 10.94 -4.42
CA HIS A 144 6.40 12.31 -4.09
C HIS A 144 7.49 13.34 -4.44
N ARG A 145 8.73 12.88 -4.68
CA ARG A 145 9.88 13.73 -5.04
C ARG A 145 9.79 14.37 -6.43
N GLU A 146 9.05 13.76 -7.36
CA GLU A 146 9.10 14.14 -8.78
C GLU A 146 8.03 15.17 -9.19
N GLY A 147 7.07 15.47 -8.31
CA GLY A 147 5.98 16.42 -8.56
C GLY A 147 6.17 17.83 -8.02
N GLY A 148 7.23 18.07 -7.23
CA GLY A 148 7.48 19.36 -6.57
C GLY A 148 8.04 20.42 -7.53
N ILE A 149 7.22 21.42 -7.85
CA ILE A 149 7.52 22.77 -8.38
C ILE A 149 9.01 23.07 -8.64
N MET A 150 9.31 23.45 -9.89
CA MET A 150 10.57 24.05 -10.36
C MET A 150 11.35 24.81 -9.26
N GLY A 151 12.41 24.16 -8.76
CA GLY A 151 13.63 24.84 -8.34
C GLY A 151 13.67 25.50 -6.97
N ILE A 152 13.49 24.77 -5.87
CA ILE A 152 14.28 24.95 -4.62
C ILE A 152 14.42 23.57 -3.96
N GLY A 153 15.64 23.05 -3.84
CA GLY A 153 15.91 21.65 -3.48
C GLY A 153 15.45 21.21 -2.09
N ALA A 154 14.36 20.44 -2.02
CA ALA A 154 14.04 19.59 -0.88
C ALA A 154 14.34 18.13 -1.24
N SER A 155 15.62 17.78 -1.21
CA SER A 155 16.06 16.39 -1.28
C SER A 155 15.75 15.71 0.06
N ARG A 156 14.61 15.00 0.18
CA ARG A 156 14.37 13.82 1.07
C ARG A 156 12.87 13.57 1.24
N VAL A 157 12.52 12.29 1.45
CA VAL A 157 11.25 11.86 2.09
C VAL A 157 11.02 12.73 3.33
N SER A 158 9.82 13.22 3.55
CA SER A 158 9.56 14.14 4.67
C SER A 158 9.76 13.45 6.02
N ASP A 159 9.99 14.22 7.09
CA ASP A 159 10.12 13.64 8.44
C ASP A 159 8.86 12.88 8.84
N LYS A 160 7.67 13.37 8.42
CA LYS A 160 6.39 12.72 8.70
C LYS A 160 6.23 11.41 7.93
N GLU A 161 6.64 11.36 6.68
CA GLU A 161 6.63 10.14 5.87
C GLU A 161 7.63 9.11 6.41
N ASN A 162 8.84 9.54 6.78
CA ASN A 162 9.83 8.68 7.43
C ASN A 162 9.29 8.10 8.75
N ASP A 163 8.63 8.92 9.57
CA ASP A 163 8.00 8.44 10.79
C ASP A 163 6.83 7.50 10.52
N MET A 164 6.10 7.69 9.42
CA MET A 164 5.07 6.76 8.99
C MET A 164 5.66 5.42 8.54
N LEU A 165 6.74 5.43 7.75
CA LEU A 165 7.47 4.22 7.35
C LEU A 165 7.99 3.44 8.56
N LYS A 166 8.56 4.12 9.56
CA LYS A 166 8.99 3.49 10.82
C LYS A 166 7.81 2.81 11.55
N LYS A 167 6.65 3.49 11.61
CA LYS A 167 5.44 2.91 12.23
C LYS A 167 4.92 1.70 11.46
N MET A 168 4.97 1.73 10.13
CA MET A 168 4.60 0.59 9.29
C MET A 168 5.54 -0.60 9.51
N SER A 169 6.86 -0.38 9.53
CA SER A 169 7.86 -1.42 9.84
C SER A 169 7.58 -2.07 11.19
N ALA A 170 7.42 -1.25 12.23
CA ALA A 170 7.11 -1.73 13.58
C ALA A 170 5.79 -2.51 13.63
N SER A 171 4.78 -2.08 12.87
CA SER A 171 3.47 -2.75 12.80
C SER A 171 3.52 -4.09 12.08
N LEU A 172 4.43 -4.23 11.10
CA LEU A 172 4.70 -5.48 10.42
C LEU A 172 5.64 -6.39 11.22
N GLY A 173 6.27 -5.89 12.29
CA GLY A 173 7.25 -6.62 13.08
C GLY A 173 8.60 -6.79 12.36
N LEU A 174 8.97 -5.81 11.53
CA LEU A 174 10.25 -5.69 10.84
C LEU A 174 11.20 -4.73 11.56
#